data_AF-A0A2V6HY42-F1
#
_entry.id   AF-A0A2V6HY42-F1
#
_cell.length_a   1.000
_cell.length_b   1.000
_cell.length_c   1.000
_cell.angle_alpha   90.00
_cell.angle_beta   90.00
_cell.angle_gamma   90.00
#
_symmetry.space_group_name_H-M   'P 1'
#
loop_
_entity.id
_entity.type
_entity.pdbx_description
1 polymer ?
#
loop_
_entity_poly.entity_id
_entity_poly.type
_entity_poly.pdbx_seq_one_letter_code
_entity_poly.pdbx_strand_id
1 'polypeptide(L)'
;MKNRNVTFTTIFLALACFGLLPQMQAVVPPPDGCYPGFTTAEGCNALASLTTGIANTAVGWFSQHAVMDGSYNTAVGAGALDLNNANENTAVGTGALLLNTTGANNTAIGAFALINNTGGNGSTAIGDRALQNNTADGNTATGFNALLSNTAGVGNTATGLRALESNTTGIRNTAVGVFALNHNIDTGGNTAVGYQALVNNTANSNTAVGNDSLVFNTTGGTFAGTSYNEVGPNTAVGALALGQNTTAGANTAVGYQALGNMTIGVGTNLGGYSTAVGFKALASADTSTGGGFRNDAFGHEALASTTTGSFNLGIGSAALFSNTTGIKNAALGFAALINTTGSSNTALGFEAGFSATGDGNVYIGAEMDGVAGESDHTYIKNINNTTVSGGGTDTVTVNLSTGLLGHLSSSRRYKEDIQPMDNASQALFALKPVTYRYKKEIDQSQSLDYGLIAEEVAQIDPNLAIRDGKGQIESVRYNAINAMLLNEFLKEHRKVEEQQAAIAELKSVVAQQHKQFQAAIAEQRKQFEARLNQQDAKIQTVNDRIELSKPAAQVVVENHR
;
A
#
# COMPACT_ATOMS: atom_id res chain seq x y z
N MET A 1 -94.35 -58.46 72.37
CA MET A 1 -93.79 -58.77 71.03
C MET A 1 -93.43 -57.45 70.39
N LYS A 2 -92.14 -57.10 70.40
CA LYS A 2 -91.14 -57.37 69.35
C LYS A 2 -91.19 -56.29 68.26
N ASN A 3 -90.33 -55.29 68.41
CA ASN A 3 -89.58 -54.57 67.37
C ASN A 3 -89.03 -53.22 67.88
N ARG A 4 -88.56 -53.18 69.13
CA ARG A 4 -87.92 -52.00 69.72
C ARG A 4 -86.51 -52.35 70.21
N ASN A 5 -85.69 -52.96 69.36
CA ASN A 5 -84.30 -53.36 69.70
C ASN A 5 -83.36 -53.53 68.49
N VAL A 6 -83.74 -53.09 67.28
CA VAL A 6 -82.89 -53.24 66.07
C VAL A 6 -82.37 -51.89 65.54
N THR A 7 -82.96 -50.76 65.94
CA THR A 7 -82.53 -49.42 65.54
C THR A 7 -81.48 -48.79 66.47
N PHE A 8 -81.37 -49.22 67.73
CA PHE A 8 -80.38 -48.66 68.67
C PHE A 8 -79.00 -49.32 68.55
N THR A 9 -78.94 -50.60 68.20
CA THR A 9 -77.70 -51.38 68.07
C THR A 9 -76.94 -51.07 66.79
N THR A 10 -77.64 -50.71 65.70
CA THR A 10 -77.02 -50.30 64.43
C THR A 10 -76.42 -48.89 64.49
N ILE A 11 -77.03 -47.98 65.28
CA ILE A 11 -76.51 -46.63 65.50
C ILE A 11 -75.25 -46.64 66.38
N PHE A 12 -75.21 -47.47 67.42
CA PHE A 12 -74.01 -47.59 68.27
C PHE A 12 -72.83 -48.27 67.57
N LEU A 13 -73.09 -49.27 66.70
CA LEU A 13 -72.02 -49.89 65.90
C LEU A 13 -71.47 -48.92 64.83
N ALA A 14 -72.34 -48.08 64.24
CA ALA A 14 -71.92 -47.03 63.31
C ALA A 14 -71.10 -45.92 64.00
N LEU A 15 -71.45 -45.53 65.23
CA LEU A 15 -70.69 -44.55 66.02
C LEU A 15 -69.36 -45.11 66.56
N ALA A 16 -69.30 -46.40 66.91
CA ALA A 16 -68.07 -47.06 67.33
C ALA A 16 -67.03 -47.18 66.19
N CYS A 17 -67.49 -47.29 64.94
CA CYS A 17 -66.61 -47.29 63.76
C CYS A 17 -65.97 -45.92 63.46
N PHE A 18 -66.52 -44.80 63.97
CA PHE A 18 -65.89 -43.47 63.84
C PHE A 18 -64.85 -43.17 64.93
N GLY A 19 -64.88 -43.88 66.07
CA GLY A 19 -63.95 -43.67 67.19
C GLY A 19 -62.59 -44.38 67.05
N LEU A 20 -62.42 -45.25 66.06
CA LEU A 20 -61.19 -46.03 65.81
C LEU A 20 -60.52 -45.69 64.47
N LEU A 21 -60.98 -44.65 63.76
CA LEU A 21 -60.22 -44.08 62.66
C LEU A 21 -59.02 -43.33 63.24
N PRO A 22 -57.79 -43.46 62.68
CA PRO A 22 -56.70 -42.58 63.08
C PRO A 22 -57.19 -41.14 62.94
N GLN A 23 -56.98 -40.30 63.96
CA GLN A 23 -57.14 -38.86 63.83
C GLN A 23 -56.30 -38.43 62.62
N MET A 24 -56.94 -38.19 61.47
CA MET A 24 -56.36 -37.33 60.44
C MET A 24 -56.32 -35.94 61.07
N GLN A 25 -55.23 -35.65 61.77
CA GLN A 25 -54.84 -34.28 61.99
C GLN A 25 -54.67 -33.68 60.60
N ALA A 26 -55.57 -32.77 60.22
CA ALA A 26 -55.30 -31.86 59.13
C ALA A 26 -54.01 -31.13 59.51
N VAL A 27 -52.97 -31.29 58.69
CA VAL A 27 -51.72 -30.55 58.85
C VAL A 27 -52.09 -29.07 58.73
N VAL A 28 -51.65 -28.25 59.67
CA VAL A 28 -51.81 -26.80 59.62
C VAL A 28 -50.41 -26.20 59.42
N PRO A 29 -50.18 -25.49 58.31
CA PRO A 29 -51.13 -25.21 57.22
C PRO A 29 -51.41 -26.46 56.35
N PRO A 30 -52.57 -26.50 55.66
CA PRO A 30 -52.92 -27.61 54.76
C PRO A 30 -51.83 -27.84 53.70
N PRO A 31 -51.63 -29.08 53.19
CA PRO A 31 -50.80 -29.31 52.03
C PRO A 31 -51.32 -28.49 50.84
N ASP A 32 -50.46 -27.74 50.16
CA ASP A 32 -50.85 -26.90 49.03
C ASP A 32 -51.53 -27.74 47.96
N GLY A 33 -52.83 -27.50 47.74
CA GLY A 33 -53.54 -28.08 46.61
C GLY A 33 -53.02 -27.48 45.31
N CYS A 34 -53.07 -28.24 44.21
CA CYS A 34 -52.78 -27.69 42.88
C CYS A 34 -53.71 -26.50 42.61
N TYR A 35 -53.17 -25.29 42.42
CA TYR A 35 -54.02 -24.16 42.03
C TYR A 35 -54.60 -24.41 40.63
N PRO A 36 -55.84 -23.96 40.35
CA PRO A 36 -56.44 -24.07 39.03
C PRO A 36 -55.55 -23.47 37.94
N GLY A 37 -55.66 -24.00 36.72
CA GLY A 37 -54.95 -23.47 35.56
C GLY A 37 -53.44 -23.74 35.57
N PHE A 38 -52.96 -24.80 36.24
CA PHE A 38 -51.52 -25.14 36.35
C PHE A 38 -50.68 -24.11 37.10
N THR A 39 -51.30 -23.35 38.01
CA THR A 39 -50.64 -22.29 38.77
C THR A 39 -50.03 -22.82 40.08
N THR A 40 -48.99 -22.16 40.58
CA THR A 40 -48.39 -22.38 41.91
C THR A 40 -48.25 -21.03 42.60
N ALA A 41 -48.77 -20.88 43.81
CA ALA A 41 -48.66 -19.65 44.60
C ALA A 41 -48.24 -20.00 46.04
N GLU A 42 -47.14 -19.42 46.53
CA GLU A 42 -46.61 -19.64 47.87
C GLU A 42 -46.13 -18.31 48.47
N GLY A 43 -46.62 -17.93 49.65
CA GLY A 43 -46.29 -16.67 50.33
C GLY A 43 -47.41 -15.63 50.33
N CYS A 44 -47.28 -14.62 51.20
CA CYS A 44 -48.34 -13.63 51.41
C CYS A 44 -48.61 -12.78 50.17
N ASN A 45 -49.88 -12.68 49.77
CA ASN A 45 -50.37 -11.90 48.63
C ASN A 45 -49.80 -12.32 47.26
N ALA A 46 -49.21 -13.53 47.16
CA ALA A 46 -48.81 -14.10 45.88
C ALA A 46 -50.05 -14.37 45.00
N LEU A 47 -50.04 -13.88 43.76
CA LEU A 47 -51.14 -14.05 42.78
C LEU A 47 -52.54 -13.60 43.26
N ALA A 48 -52.62 -12.63 44.18
CA ALA A 48 -53.89 -12.25 44.81
C ALA A 48 -54.94 -11.67 43.83
N SER A 49 -54.52 -11.13 42.68
CA SER A 49 -55.40 -10.49 41.69
C SER A 49 -55.66 -11.35 40.45
N LEU A 50 -55.22 -12.62 40.43
CA LEU A 50 -55.34 -13.48 39.25
C LEU A 50 -56.81 -13.81 38.93
N THR A 51 -57.23 -13.54 37.69
CA THR A 51 -58.60 -13.81 37.22
C THR A 51 -58.65 -14.90 36.15
N THR A 52 -58.00 -14.71 35.00
CA THR A 52 -58.06 -15.64 33.86
C THR A 52 -56.71 -16.19 33.41
N GLY A 53 -55.60 -15.68 33.95
CA GLY A 53 -54.26 -16.16 33.61
C GLY A 53 -53.98 -17.59 34.08
N ILE A 54 -53.14 -18.31 33.35
CA ILE A 54 -52.80 -19.72 33.61
C ILE A 54 -51.29 -19.96 33.66
N ALA A 55 -50.90 -21.09 34.24
CA ALA A 55 -49.53 -21.61 34.28
C ALA A 55 -48.51 -20.65 34.91
N ASN A 56 -48.91 -19.94 35.96
CA ASN A 56 -48.04 -19.00 36.68
C ASN A 56 -47.41 -19.68 37.90
N THR A 57 -46.13 -19.38 38.20
CA THR A 57 -45.48 -19.75 39.46
C THR A 57 -45.15 -18.46 40.22
N ALA A 58 -45.61 -18.32 41.46
CA ALA A 58 -45.34 -17.17 42.32
C ALA A 58 -44.92 -17.63 43.72
N VAL A 59 -43.68 -17.37 44.10
CA VAL A 59 -43.11 -17.78 45.39
C VAL A 59 -42.46 -16.57 46.07
N GLY A 60 -43.09 -16.05 47.11
CA GLY A 60 -42.58 -14.90 47.88
C GLY A 60 -43.65 -13.86 48.24
N TRP A 61 -43.28 -12.94 49.13
CA TRP A 61 -44.14 -11.82 49.54
C TRP A 61 -44.44 -10.90 48.34
N PHE A 62 -45.72 -10.70 47.99
CA PHE A 62 -46.16 -9.91 46.83
C PHE A 62 -45.57 -10.37 45.48
N SER A 63 -45.30 -11.67 45.33
CA SER A 63 -44.89 -12.23 44.04
C SER A 63 -46.08 -12.28 43.08
N GLN A 64 -46.01 -11.63 41.91
CA GLN A 64 -47.11 -11.54 40.95
C GLN A 64 -48.46 -11.05 41.54
N HIS A 65 -48.46 -10.06 42.43
CA HIS A 65 -49.68 -9.66 43.14
C HIS A 65 -50.78 -9.10 42.24
N ALA A 66 -50.44 -8.23 41.28
CA ALA A 66 -51.39 -7.47 40.47
C ALA A 66 -51.69 -8.12 39.10
N VAL A 67 -51.15 -9.30 38.81
CA VAL A 67 -51.38 -10.01 37.54
C VAL A 67 -52.84 -10.43 37.46
N MET A 68 -53.58 -9.96 36.45
CA MET A 68 -55.00 -10.32 36.27
C MET A 68 -55.19 -11.41 35.20
N ASP A 69 -54.65 -11.21 33.99
CA ASP A 69 -54.84 -12.07 32.82
C ASP A 69 -53.52 -12.68 32.28
N GLY A 70 -52.38 -12.22 32.78
CA GLY A 70 -51.04 -12.70 32.40
C GLY A 70 -50.85 -14.21 32.65
N SER A 71 -50.21 -14.89 31.71
CA SER A 71 -49.98 -16.34 31.72
C SER A 71 -48.51 -16.70 31.52
N TYR A 72 -48.14 -17.92 31.94
CA TYR A 72 -46.80 -18.51 31.75
C TYR A 72 -45.66 -17.74 32.43
N ASN A 73 -45.95 -17.07 33.54
CA ASN A 73 -44.95 -16.29 34.28
C ASN A 73 -44.37 -17.06 35.47
N THR A 74 -43.05 -17.01 35.66
CA THR A 74 -42.36 -17.53 36.85
C THR A 74 -41.84 -16.37 37.68
N ALA A 75 -42.22 -16.28 38.95
CA ALA A 75 -41.80 -15.24 39.88
C ALA A 75 -41.37 -15.89 41.21
N VAL A 76 -40.10 -15.69 41.59
CA VAL A 76 -39.52 -16.24 42.81
C VAL A 76 -38.74 -15.14 43.51
N GLY A 77 -39.25 -14.64 44.62
CA GLY A 77 -38.66 -13.54 45.38
C GLY A 77 -39.71 -12.51 45.83
N ALA A 78 -39.34 -11.70 46.81
CA ALA A 78 -40.23 -10.64 47.29
C ALA A 78 -40.42 -9.56 46.20
N GLY A 79 -41.67 -9.25 45.85
CA GLY A 79 -42.02 -8.28 44.82
C GLY A 79 -41.56 -8.66 43.39
N ALA A 80 -41.28 -9.93 43.12
CA ALA A 80 -40.99 -10.36 41.75
C ALA A 80 -42.27 -10.26 40.89
N LEU A 81 -42.21 -9.56 39.76
CA LEU A 81 -43.34 -9.35 38.83
C LEU A 81 -44.62 -8.74 39.47
N ASP A 82 -44.49 -7.96 40.53
CA ASP A 82 -45.63 -7.43 41.32
C ASP A 82 -46.69 -6.71 40.46
N LEU A 83 -46.25 -5.83 39.55
CA LEU A 83 -47.13 -5.02 38.68
C LEU A 83 -47.22 -5.54 37.23
N ASN A 84 -46.91 -6.82 36.99
CA ASN A 84 -46.91 -7.41 35.65
C ASN A 84 -48.31 -7.64 35.06
N ASN A 85 -48.56 -7.15 33.84
CA ASN A 85 -49.75 -7.51 33.05
C ASN A 85 -49.41 -8.17 31.70
N ALA A 86 -48.24 -8.80 31.61
CA ALA A 86 -47.75 -9.47 30.41
C ALA A 86 -47.52 -10.98 30.62
N ASN A 87 -47.19 -11.68 29.54
CA ASN A 87 -47.01 -13.14 29.49
C ASN A 87 -45.53 -13.54 29.40
N GLU A 88 -45.25 -14.80 29.72
CA GLU A 88 -43.98 -15.48 29.41
C GLU A 88 -42.74 -14.84 30.05
N ASN A 89 -42.88 -14.26 31.25
CA ASN A 89 -41.77 -13.65 31.99
C ASN A 89 -41.22 -14.57 33.09
N THR A 90 -39.89 -14.66 33.22
CA THR A 90 -39.21 -15.33 34.33
C THR A 90 -38.49 -14.30 35.20
N ALA A 91 -38.82 -14.21 36.47
CA ALA A 91 -38.25 -13.29 37.45
C ALA A 91 -37.80 -14.06 38.70
N VAL A 92 -36.51 -14.08 39.00
CA VAL A 92 -35.93 -14.76 40.17
C VAL A 92 -35.02 -13.78 40.91
N GLY A 93 -35.46 -13.31 42.08
CA GLY A 93 -34.77 -12.32 42.89
C GLY A 93 -35.72 -11.25 43.42
N THR A 94 -35.32 -10.57 44.49
CA THR A 94 -36.11 -9.47 45.08
C THR A 94 -36.28 -8.34 44.09
N GLY A 95 -37.53 -7.96 43.81
CA GLY A 95 -37.87 -6.86 42.91
C GLY A 95 -37.44 -7.08 41.44
N ALA A 96 -37.16 -8.32 41.02
CA ALA A 96 -36.93 -8.62 39.61
C ALA A 96 -38.22 -8.37 38.81
N LEU A 97 -38.15 -7.59 37.73
CA LEU A 97 -39.30 -7.18 36.91
C LEU A 97 -40.47 -6.53 37.68
N LEU A 98 -40.20 -5.85 38.82
CA LEU A 98 -41.23 -5.29 39.71
C LEU A 98 -42.23 -4.37 38.99
N LEU A 99 -41.74 -3.45 38.15
CA LEU A 99 -42.55 -2.44 37.45
C LEU A 99 -42.70 -2.76 35.96
N ASN A 100 -42.69 -4.04 35.59
CA ASN A 100 -42.95 -4.47 34.22
C ASN A 100 -44.44 -4.33 33.90
N THR A 101 -44.87 -3.48 32.98
CA THR A 101 -46.32 -3.30 32.70
C THR A 101 -46.80 -4.21 31.56
N THR A 102 -46.23 -4.06 30.36
CA THR A 102 -46.65 -4.78 29.14
C THR A 102 -45.56 -5.62 28.49
N GLY A 103 -44.34 -5.63 29.01
CA GLY A 103 -43.22 -6.37 28.42
C GLY A 103 -43.34 -7.88 28.61
N ALA A 104 -43.33 -8.64 27.52
CA ALA A 104 -43.44 -10.10 27.52
C ALA A 104 -42.10 -10.77 27.16
N ASN A 105 -41.98 -12.08 27.43
CA ASN A 105 -40.82 -12.89 27.04
C ASN A 105 -39.48 -12.44 27.67
N ASN A 106 -39.49 -11.91 28.89
CA ASN A 106 -38.29 -11.45 29.58
C ASN A 106 -37.79 -12.45 30.62
N THR A 107 -36.48 -12.61 30.74
CA THR A 107 -35.81 -13.38 31.81
C THR A 107 -35.01 -12.43 32.69
N ALA A 108 -35.30 -12.36 33.98
CA ALA A 108 -34.63 -11.53 34.97
C ALA A 108 -34.21 -12.38 36.19
N ILE A 109 -32.91 -12.58 36.38
CA ILE A 109 -32.35 -13.38 37.48
C ILE A 109 -31.34 -12.52 38.24
N GLY A 110 -31.70 -12.08 39.44
CA GLY A 110 -30.91 -11.17 40.27
C GLY A 110 -31.77 -10.14 40.97
N ALA A 111 -31.26 -9.54 42.05
CA ALA A 111 -31.99 -8.47 42.74
C ALA A 111 -32.11 -7.25 41.82
N PHE A 112 -33.33 -6.73 41.69
CA PHE A 112 -33.65 -5.55 40.87
C PHE A 112 -33.26 -5.66 39.38
N ALA A 113 -33.07 -6.87 38.86
CA ALA A 113 -32.88 -7.09 37.43
C ALA A 113 -34.16 -6.69 36.66
N LEU A 114 -34.01 -5.91 35.59
CA LEU A 114 -35.11 -5.45 34.73
C LEU A 114 -36.25 -4.71 35.48
N ILE A 115 -35.96 -4.05 36.60
CA ILE A 115 -37.00 -3.49 37.49
C ILE A 115 -37.95 -2.50 36.79
N ASN A 116 -37.44 -1.63 35.90
CA ASN A 116 -38.20 -0.60 35.20
C ASN A 116 -38.41 -0.94 33.72
N ASN A 117 -39.11 -2.05 33.42
CA ASN A 117 -39.40 -2.45 32.05
C ASN A 117 -40.83 -2.13 31.62
N THR A 118 -41.10 -0.88 31.25
CA THR A 118 -42.46 -0.41 30.95
C THR A 118 -43.04 -0.93 29.61
N GLY A 119 -42.32 -1.78 28.86
CA GLY A 119 -42.82 -2.34 27.60
C GLY A 119 -41.84 -3.16 26.75
N GLY A 120 -40.57 -3.29 27.15
CA GLY A 120 -39.57 -4.05 26.40
C GLY A 120 -39.85 -5.55 26.40
N ASN A 121 -39.68 -6.20 25.25
CA ASN A 121 -39.90 -7.63 25.06
C ASN A 121 -38.59 -8.38 24.80
N GLY A 122 -38.55 -9.67 25.16
CA GLY A 122 -37.47 -10.57 24.72
C GLY A 122 -36.09 -10.28 25.31
N SER A 123 -36.01 -9.66 26.50
CA SER A 123 -34.74 -9.31 27.14
C SER A 123 -34.31 -10.34 28.18
N THR A 124 -33.00 -10.58 28.29
CA THR A 124 -32.39 -11.46 29.30
C THR A 124 -31.47 -10.66 30.21
N ALA A 125 -31.76 -10.57 31.51
CA ALA A 125 -30.92 -9.97 32.54
C ALA A 125 -30.54 -10.99 33.61
N ILE A 126 -29.25 -11.20 33.82
CA ILE A 126 -28.71 -12.09 34.83
C ILE A 126 -27.64 -11.33 35.63
N GLY A 127 -27.94 -10.96 36.87
CA GLY A 127 -27.08 -10.17 37.74
C GLY A 127 -27.86 -9.10 38.53
N ASP A 128 -27.29 -8.62 39.64
CA ASP A 128 -27.87 -7.50 40.38
C ASP A 128 -27.92 -6.26 39.47
N ARG A 129 -29.11 -5.66 39.38
CA ARG A 129 -29.42 -4.47 38.58
C ARG A 129 -29.04 -4.56 37.09
N ALA A 130 -28.90 -5.76 36.53
CA ALA A 130 -28.76 -5.92 35.08
C ALA A 130 -30.03 -5.38 34.37
N LEU A 131 -29.86 -4.53 33.35
CA LEU A 131 -30.94 -3.86 32.60
C LEU A 131 -31.96 -3.09 33.47
N GLN A 132 -31.52 -2.49 34.59
CA GLN A 132 -32.43 -1.85 35.55
C GLN A 132 -33.43 -0.86 34.91
N ASN A 133 -33.00 -0.04 33.95
CA ASN A 133 -33.81 1.04 33.35
C ASN A 133 -34.30 0.77 31.91
N ASN A 134 -34.31 -0.49 31.48
CA ASN A 134 -34.61 -0.89 30.11
C ASN A 134 -36.06 -0.63 29.68
N THR A 135 -36.28 0.20 28.65
CA THR A 135 -37.60 0.35 27.99
C THR A 135 -37.63 -0.19 26.56
N ALA A 136 -36.59 -0.91 26.12
CA ALA A 136 -36.37 -1.34 24.75
C ALA A 136 -36.32 -2.88 24.59
N ASP A 137 -36.52 -3.36 23.36
CA ASP A 137 -36.62 -4.79 23.05
C ASP A 137 -35.24 -5.47 22.84
N GLY A 138 -35.18 -6.76 23.13
CA GLY A 138 -34.15 -7.67 22.65
C GLY A 138 -32.73 -7.43 23.20
N ASN A 139 -32.60 -7.10 24.48
CA ASN A 139 -31.29 -6.89 25.11
C ASN A 139 -30.86 -8.09 25.97
N THR A 140 -29.59 -8.47 25.90
CA THR A 140 -28.98 -9.50 26.75
C THR A 140 -27.95 -8.87 27.67
N ALA A 141 -28.12 -8.99 28.99
CA ALA A 141 -27.23 -8.46 30.01
C ALA A 141 -26.89 -9.54 31.04
N THR A 142 -25.61 -9.88 31.19
CA THR A 142 -25.13 -10.84 32.18
C THR A 142 -23.97 -10.23 32.96
N GLY A 143 -24.17 -9.92 34.25
CA GLY A 143 -23.20 -9.29 35.13
C GLY A 143 -23.81 -8.20 35.99
N PHE A 144 -23.14 -7.85 37.09
CA PHE A 144 -23.52 -6.74 37.97
C PHE A 144 -23.52 -5.42 37.17
N ASN A 145 -24.64 -4.68 37.20
CA ASN A 145 -24.86 -3.44 36.46
C ASN A 145 -24.65 -3.51 34.94
N ALA A 146 -24.71 -4.69 34.30
CA ALA A 146 -24.65 -4.78 32.85
C ALA A 146 -25.87 -4.08 32.22
N LEU A 147 -25.67 -3.16 31.26
CA LEU A 147 -26.72 -2.34 30.63
C LEU A 147 -27.63 -1.56 31.60
N LEU A 148 -27.09 -1.11 32.75
CA LEU A 148 -27.85 -0.45 33.83
C LEU A 148 -28.75 0.71 33.36
N SER A 149 -28.23 1.60 32.50
CA SER A 149 -28.90 2.83 32.07
C SER A 149 -29.54 2.75 30.67
N ASN A 150 -29.68 1.56 30.08
CA ASN A 150 -30.30 1.42 28.76
C ASN A 150 -31.74 1.87 28.79
N THR A 151 -32.11 2.93 28.05
CA THR A 151 -33.50 3.39 28.00
C THR A 151 -34.14 2.97 26.68
N ALA A 152 -33.56 3.34 25.53
CA ALA A 152 -34.12 3.08 24.20
C ALA A 152 -33.27 2.15 23.30
N GLY A 153 -32.09 1.73 23.76
CA GLY A 153 -31.18 0.90 22.96
C GLY A 153 -31.71 -0.51 22.70
N VAL A 154 -31.81 -0.91 21.43
CA VAL A 154 -32.32 -2.23 20.99
C VAL A 154 -31.18 -3.13 20.55
N GLY A 155 -31.27 -4.42 20.88
CA GLY A 155 -30.38 -5.45 20.34
C GLY A 155 -28.96 -5.44 20.90
N ASN A 156 -28.77 -4.99 22.14
CA ASN A 156 -27.46 -4.95 22.78
C ASN A 156 -27.16 -6.26 23.52
N THR A 157 -25.92 -6.72 23.46
CA THR A 157 -25.41 -7.86 24.23
C THR A 157 -24.30 -7.38 25.16
N ALA A 158 -24.48 -7.50 26.47
CA ALA A 158 -23.52 -7.10 27.49
C ALA A 158 -23.23 -8.29 28.43
N THR A 159 -21.99 -8.77 28.46
CA THR A 159 -21.56 -9.85 29.36
C THR A 159 -20.31 -9.41 30.11
N GLY A 160 -20.42 -9.19 31.41
CA GLY A 160 -19.33 -8.73 32.26
C GLY A 160 -19.79 -7.69 33.28
N LEU A 161 -18.98 -7.48 34.32
CA LEU A 161 -19.20 -6.40 35.29
C LEU A 161 -19.25 -5.05 34.57
N ARG A 162 -20.38 -4.34 34.67
CA ARG A 162 -20.58 -3.00 34.12
C ARG A 162 -20.30 -2.88 32.61
N ALA A 163 -20.50 -3.96 31.85
CA ALA A 163 -20.50 -3.89 30.39
C ALA A 163 -21.70 -3.05 29.91
N LEU A 164 -21.45 -2.07 29.04
CA LEU A 164 -22.46 -1.11 28.54
C LEU A 164 -23.26 -0.37 29.64
N GLU A 165 -22.68 -0.15 30.84
CA GLU A 165 -23.39 0.44 32.00
C GLU A 165 -24.08 1.77 31.67
N SER A 166 -23.43 2.65 30.91
CA SER A 166 -23.95 3.99 30.58
C SER A 166 -24.63 4.08 29.21
N ASN A 167 -24.92 2.97 28.52
CA ASN A 167 -25.62 3.00 27.23
C ASN A 167 -27.05 3.49 27.43
N THR A 168 -27.48 4.53 26.71
CA THR A 168 -28.83 5.11 26.79
C THR A 168 -29.69 4.73 25.59
N THR A 169 -29.29 5.14 24.38
CA THR A 169 -30.04 4.90 23.13
C THR A 169 -29.27 4.04 22.11
N GLY A 170 -28.00 3.72 22.37
CA GLY A 170 -27.15 2.96 21.44
C GLY A 170 -27.72 1.59 21.10
N ILE A 171 -27.64 1.20 19.83
CA ILE A 171 -28.25 -0.02 19.28
C ILE A 171 -27.20 -1.01 18.77
N ARG A 172 -27.52 -2.31 18.82
CA ARG A 172 -26.68 -3.39 18.22
C ARG A 172 -25.22 -3.39 18.68
N ASN A 173 -24.98 -3.08 19.95
CA ASN A 173 -23.64 -3.15 20.53
C ASN A 173 -23.41 -4.52 21.18
N THR A 174 -22.22 -5.09 20.99
CA THR A 174 -21.77 -6.31 21.66
C THR A 174 -20.62 -5.96 22.59
N ALA A 175 -20.76 -6.16 23.89
CA ALA A 175 -19.76 -5.90 24.93
C ALA A 175 -19.54 -7.16 25.76
N VAL A 176 -18.35 -7.76 25.67
CA VAL A 176 -17.99 -8.97 26.41
C VAL A 176 -16.68 -8.71 27.15
N GLY A 177 -16.77 -8.53 28.47
CA GLY A 177 -15.63 -8.19 29.32
C GLY A 177 -16.00 -7.19 30.40
N VAL A 178 -15.15 -7.09 31.42
CA VAL A 178 -15.31 -6.11 32.49
C VAL A 178 -15.07 -4.70 31.92
N PHE A 179 -16.02 -3.80 32.12
CA PHE A 179 -16.03 -2.43 31.60
C PHE A 179 -15.99 -2.28 30.07
N ALA A 180 -16.25 -3.34 29.29
CA ALA A 180 -16.35 -3.21 27.83
C ALA A 180 -17.49 -2.24 27.46
N LEU A 181 -17.21 -1.24 26.62
CA LEU A 181 -18.15 -0.18 26.23
C LEU A 181 -18.85 0.55 27.40
N ASN A 182 -18.18 0.71 28.55
CA ASN A 182 -18.81 1.27 29.76
C ASN A 182 -19.47 2.64 29.54
N HIS A 183 -18.84 3.51 28.76
CA HIS A 183 -19.34 4.84 28.39
C HIS A 183 -19.67 4.94 26.90
N ASN A 184 -20.67 4.18 26.45
CA ASN A 184 -21.18 4.25 25.08
C ASN A 184 -22.49 5.04 25.00
N ILE A 185 -22.42 6.37 24.88
CA ILE A 185 -23.61 7.24 24.84
C ILE A 185 -24.09 7.37 23.39
N ASP A 186 -25.31 6.90 23.11
CA ASP A 186 -26.04 7.08 21.84
C ASP A 186 -25.36 6.53 20.56
N THR A 187 -24.36 5.65 20.66
CA THR A 187 -23.70 5.04 19.49
C THR A 187 -24.02 3.56 19.31
N GLY A 188 -24.02 3.10 18.05
CA GLY A 188 -24.45 1.76 17.67
C GLY A 188 -23.47 1.00 16.79
N GLY A 189 -23.67 -0.33 16.76
CA GLY A 189 -22.90 -1.25 15.93
C GLY A 189 -21.49 -1.56 16.42
N ASN A 190 -21.16 -1.25 17.68
CA ASN A 190 -19.81 -1.51 18.20
C ASN A 190 -19.68 -2.94 18.74
N THR A 191 -18.52 -3.55 18.52
CA THR A 191 -18.14 -4.85 19.09
C THR A 191 -16.91 -4.67 19.98
N ALA A 192 -17.05 -4.90 21.28
CA ALA A 192 -15.99 -4.80 22.28
C ALA A 192 -15.84 -6.14 23.01
N VAL A 193 -14.69 -6.77 22.92
CA VAL A 193 -14.38 -8.03 23.61
C VAL A 193 -13.05 -7.91 24.33
N GLY A 194 -13.07 -7.89 25.66
CA GLY A 194 -11.88 -7.74 26.51
C GLY A 194 -12.12 -6.79 27.69
N TYR A 195 -11.17 -6.78 28.63
CA TYR A 195 -11.17 -5.80 29.72
C TYR A 195 -10.99 -4.38 29.14
N GLN A 196 -11.90 -3.47 29.47
CA GLN A 196 -11.91 -2.05 29.05
C GLN A 196 -11.82 -1.80 27.54
N ALA A 197 -12.14 -2.78 26.69
CA ALA A 197 -12.25 -2.56 25.25
C ALA A 197 -13.33 -1.49 24.96
N LEU A 198 -12.98 -0.47 24.17
CA LEU A 198 -13.88 0.65 23.80
C LEU A 198 -14.51 1.41 25.00
N VAL A 199 -13.85 1.46 26.16
CA VAL A 199 -14.47 1.96 27.40
C VAL A 199 -15.02 3.40 27.28
N ASN A 200 -14.34 4.31 26.58
CA ASN A 200 -14.77 5.70 26.37
C ASN A 200 -15.21 5.98 24.92
N ASN A 201 -15.81 4.99 24.26
CA ASN A 201 -16.16 5.12 22.86
C ASN A 201 -17.40 5.98 22.62
N THR A 202 -17.26 7.02 21.79
CA THR A 202 -18.39 7.86 21.33
C THR A 202 -18.56 7.83 19.80
N ALA A 203 -18.12 6.75 19.14
CA ALA A 203 -18.26 6.55 17.70
C ALA A 203 -18.97 5.23 17.33
N ASN A 204 -19.56 5.14 16.13
CA ASN A 204 -20.30 3.95 15.68
C ASN A 204 -19.39 2.87 15.04
N SER A 205 -19.91 1.65 14.94
CA SER A 205 -19.37 0.58 14.08
C SER A 205 -17.93 0.14 14.36
N ASN A 206 -17.37 0.40 15.53
CA ASN A 206 -16.01 0.00 15.87
C ASN A 206 -15.93 -1.45 16.33
N THR A 207 -14.84 -2.13 15.97
CA THR A 207 -14.51 -3.45 16.48
C THR A 207 -13.24 -3.37 17.31
N ALA A 208 -13.31 -3.81 18.56
CA ALA A 208 -12.19 -3.88 19.48
C ALA A 208 -12.19 -5.23 20.21
N VAL A 209 -11.16 -6.04 19.96
CA VAL A 209 -11.00 -7.37 20.55
C VAL A 209 -9.62 -7.46 21.18
N GLY A 210 -9.56 -7.36 22.50
CA GLY A 210 -8.32 -7.35 23.27
C GLY A 210 -8.44 -6.47 24.52
N ASN A 211 -7.64 -6.77 25.53
CA ASN A 211 -7.50 -5.91 26.70
C ASN A 211 -7.01 -4.51 26.27
N ASP A 212 -7.72 -3.48 26.74
CA ASP A 212 -7.38 -2.08 26.50
C ASP A 212 -7.23 -1.73 25.00
N SER A 213 -8.03 -2.39 24.16
CA SER A 213 -8.14 -2.06 22.73
C SER A 213 -9.11 -0.89 22.52
N LEU A 214 -8.70 0.12 21.74
CA LEU A 214 -9.51 1.30 21.38
C LEU A 214 -10.09 2.11 22.58
N VAL A 215 -9.37 2.20 23.69
CA VAL A 215 -9.87 2.73 25.00
C VAL A 215 -10.46 4.15 24.91
N PHE A 216 -9.89 5.03 24.09
CA PHE A 216 -10.20 6.47 24.07
C PHE A 216 -10.95 6.96 22.83
N ASN A 217 -11.55 6.07 22.03
CA ASN A 217 -12.08 6.43 20.70
C ASN A 217 -13.33 7.33 20.72
N THR A 218 -13.17 8.63 20.59
CA THR A 218 -14.26 9.61 20.60
C THR A 218 -14.94 9.84 19.24
N THR A 219 -14.25 9.63 18.10
CA THR A 219 -14.80 10.03 16.78
C THR A 219 -14.52 9.09 15.61
N GLY A 220 -13.68 8.07 15.78
CA GLY A 220 -13.37 7.12 14.71
C GLY A 220 -14.52 6.13 14.47
N GLY A 221 -15.46 6.39 13.54
CA GLY A 221 -16.62 5.49 13.30
C GLY A 221 -17.84 6.01 12.53
N THR A 222 -17.86 7.30 12.13
CA THR A 222 -18.90 8.04 11.38
C THR A 222 -20.38 7.90 11.82
N PHE A 223 -21.04 9.02 12.19
CA PHE A 223 -21.89 9.85 11.30
C PHE A 223 -22.59 11.00 12.07
N ALA A 224 -22.43 12.26 11.63
CA ALA A 224 -23.43 13.34 11.78
C ALA A 224 -23.09 14.51 10.84
N GLY A 225 -23.66 14.47 9.63
CA GLY A 225 -23.87 15.59 8.70
C GLY A 225 -22.94 16.79 8.74
N THR A 226 -21.89 16.79 7.92
CA THR A 226 -21.53 17.90 7.02
C THR A 226 -20.42 17.43 6.07
N SER A 227 -20.36 18.07 4.91
CA SER A 227 -19.62 17.67 3.73
C SER A 227 -18.10 17.54 3.94
N TYR A 228 -17.54 16.48 3.33
CA TYR A 228 -16.12 16.12 3.20
C TYR A 228 -15.43 15.50 4.43
N ASN A 229 -15.11 14.20 4.29
CA ASN A 229 -14.24 13.34 5.11
C ASN A 229 -14.99 12.32 5.98
N GLU A 230 -15.38 11.21 5.34
CA GLU A 230 -15.84 10.00 6.01
C GLU A 230 -14.74 9.43 6.91
N VAL A 231 -15.05 9.30 8.19
CA VAL A 231 -14.17 8.75 9.22
C VAL A 231 -14.66 7.34 9.51
N GLY A 232 -14.29 6.39 8.65
CA GLY A 232 -14.76 4.99 8.72
C GLY A 232 -14.51 4.32 10.08
N PRO A 233 -15.09 3.13 10.32
CA PRO A 233 -14.89 2.40 11.56
C PRO A 233 -13.43 1.98 11.76
N ASN A 234 -13.01 1.87 13.01
CA ASN A 234 -11.75 1.23 13.36
C ASN A 234 -11.95 -0.25 13.66
N THR A 235 -10.96 -1.06 13.28
CA THR A 235 -10.84 -2.46 13.68
C THR A 235 -9.55 -2.63 14.48
N ALA A 236 -9.66 -2.97 15.76
CA ALA A 236 -8.55 -3.26 16.66
C ALA A 236 -8.67 -4.71 17.17
N VAL A 237 -7.68 -5.54 16.89
CA VAL A 237 -7.62 -6.94 17.35
C VAL A 237 -6.25 -7.19 17.95
N GLY A 238 -6.18 -7.31 19.27
CA GLY A 238 -4.94 -7.43 20.03
C GLY A 238 -4.99 -6.54 21.27
N ALA A 239 -4.24 -6.92 22.31
CA ALA A 239 -4.12 -6.06 23.48
C ALA A 239 -3.42 -4.75 23.11
N LEU A 240 -3.95 -3.62 23.60
CA LEU A 240 -3.45 -2.26 23.36
C LEU A 240 -3.44 -1.83 21.88
N ALA A 241 -4.09 -2.59 20.98
CA ALA A 241 -4.23 -2.19 19.58
C ALA A 241 -5.05 -0.89 19.51
N LEU A 242 -4.51 0.13 18.82
CA LEU A 242 -5.10 1.48 18.77
C LEU A 242 -5.42 2.05 20.17
N GLY A 243 -4.62 1.66 21.19
CA GLY A 243 -4.92 1.95 22.60
C GLY A 243 -4.98 3.45 22.94
N GLN A 244 -4.24 4.29 22.21
CA GLN A 244 -4.27 5.76 22.37
C GLN A 244 -5.14 6.48 21.33
N ASN A 245 -5.87 5.74 20.48
CA ASN A 245 -6.70 6.34 19.46
C ASN A 245 -7.86 7.13 20.07
N THR A 246 -7.94 8.41 19.69
CA THR A 246 -9.01 9.32 20.09
C THR A 246 -9.94 9.63 18.91
N THR A 247 -9.44 10.25 17.86
CA THR A 247 -10.29 10.76 16.78
C THR A 247 -10.11 10.08 15.42
N ALA A 248 -9.02 9.34 15.22
CA ALA A 248 -8.73 8.76 13.91
C ALA A 248 -9.69 7.60 13.61
N GLY A 249 -10.27 7.59 12.41
CA GLY A 249 -11.08 6.47 11.90
C GLY A 249 -10.52 5.87 10.62
N ALA A 250 -11.10 4.75 10.20
CA ALA A 250 -10.69 3.92 9.07
C ALA A 250 -9.35 3.18 9.26
N ASN A 251 -8.95 2.93 10.52
CA ASN A 251 -7.74 2.16 10.82
C ASN A 251 -8.03 0.67 10.99
N THR A 252 -7.06 -0.15 10.59
CA THR A 252 -7.05 -1.58 10.90
C THR A 252 -5.78 -1.92 11.66
N ALA A 253 -5.90 -2.34 12.92
CA ALA A 253 -4.81 -2.73 13.79
C ALA A 253 -5.00 -4.17 14.26
N VAL A 254 -4.08 -5.06 13.90
CA VAL A 254 -4.10 -6.48 14.28
C VAL A 254 -2.76 -6.88 14.86
N GLY A 255 -2.70 -7.15 16.15
CA GLY A 255 -1.49 -7.49 16.90
C GLY A 255 -1.37 -6.72 18.21
N TYR A 256 -0.45 -7.15 19.06
CA TYR A 256 -0.14 -6.43 20.30
C TYR A 256 0.43 -5.05 19.98
N GLN A 257 -0.18 -3.99 20.53
CA GLN A 257 0.22 -2.59 20.30
C GLN A 257 0.34 -2.17 18.83
N ALA A 258 -0.36 -2.85 17.91
CA ALA A 258 -0.49 -2.38 16.54
C ALA A 258 -1.17 -1.00 16.55
N LEU A 259 -0.58 0.01 15.89
CA LEU A 259 -1.04 1.40 15.93
C LEU A 259 -1.21 1.97 17.36
N GLY A 260 -0.37 1.53 18.31
CA GLY A 260 -0.56 1.79 19.74
C GLY A 260 -0.68 3.26 20.13
N ASN A 261 0.15 4.15 19.56
CA ASN A 261 0.24 5.57 19.94
C ASN A 261 -0.49 6.53 18.98
N MET A 262 -1.32 6.05 18.06
CA MET A 262 -2.02 6.92 17.11
C MET A 262 -2.89 7.94 17.83
N THR A 263 -2.46 9.20 17.87
CA THR A 263 -3.10 10.27 18.63
C THR A 263 -3.48 11.41 17.69
N ILE A 264 -4.77 11.56 17.42
CA ILE A 264 -5.44 12.75 16.85
C ILE A 264 -5.04 13.17 15.43
N GLY A 265 -6.01 13.27 14.52
CA GLY A 265 -5.98 14.24 13.43
C GLY A 265 -6.48 15.60 13.92
N VAL A 266 -5.61 16.58 14.08
CA VAL A 266 -6.02 17.99 14.27
C VAL A 266 -6.26 18.59 12.90
N GLY A 267 -7.50 19.01 12.63
CA GLY A 267 -7.90 19.63 11.35
C GLY A 267 -9.00 18.86 10.62
N THR A 268 -9.18 19.16 9.34
CA THR A 268 -10.26 18.57 8.52
C THR A 268 -10.03 17.08 8.20
N ASN A 269 -8.80 16.55 8.29
CA ASN A 269 -8.48 15.17 7.96
C ASN A 269 -8.54 14.26 9.20
N LEU A 270 -9.74 13.80 9.53
CA LEU A 270 -10.01 12.85 10.62
C LEU A 270 -9.77 11.37 10.25
N GLY A 271 -9.37 11.08 9.00
CA GLY A 271 -9.16 9.71 8.50
C GLY A 271 -7.75 9.18 8.75
N GLY A 272 -7.61 8.31 9.75
CA GLY A 272 -6.49 7.39 9.91
C GLY A 272 -6.68 6.20 8.97
N TYR A 273 -6.30 6.33 7.71
CA TYR A 273 -6.42 5.24 6.73
C TYR A 273 -5.22 4.29 6.80
N SER A 274 -4.82 3.89 8.01
CA SER A 274 -3.61 3.10 8.23
C SER A 274 -3.94 1.63 8.54
N THR A 275 -3.13 0.73 8.00
CA THR A 275 -3.20 -0.70 8.28
C THR A 275 -1.94 -1.12 9.02
N ALA A 276 -2.08 -1.79 10.16
CA ALA A 276 -0.98 -2.33 10.93
C ALA A 276 -1.28 -3.76 11.35
N VAL A 277 -0.49 -4.71 10.84
CA VAL A 277 -0.63 -6.14 11.14
C VAL A 277 0.71 -6.68 11.62
N GLY A 278 0.78 -7.02 12.91
CA GLY A 278 1.98 -7.54 13.56
C GLY A 278 2.20 -6.99 14.96
N PHE A 279 3.14 -7.59 15.69
CA PHE A 279 3.58 -7.06 16.99
C PHE A 279 4.20 -5.68 16.79
N LYS A 280 3.64 -4.66 17.44
CA LYS A 280 4.11 -3.26 17.38
C LYS A 280 4.26 -2.68 15.96
N ALA A 281 3.50 -3.18 15.00
CA ALA A 281 3.42 -2.56 13.68
C ALA A 281 2.85 -1.14 13.83
N LEU A 282 3.53 -0.14 13.27
CA LEU A 282 3.15 1.28 13.40
C LEU A 282 3.00 1.80 14.85
N ALA A 283 3.73 1.22 15.82
CA ALA A 283 3.49 1.47 17.24
C ALA A 283 3.60 2.95 17.66
N SER A 284 4.48 3.75 17.04
CA SER A 284 4.71 5.14 17.42
C SER A 284 4.01 6.19 16.55
N ALA A 285 3.18 5.79 15.57
CA ALA A 285 2.56 6.73 14.64
C ALA A 285 1.86 7.87 15.38
N ASP A 286 2.31 9.11 15.16
CA ASP A 286 1.80 10.29 15.85
C ASP A 286 1.22 11.26 14.84
N THR A 287 -0.10 11.32 14.79
CA THR A 287 -0.83 12.17 13.87
C THR A 287 -1.08 13.58 14.41
N SER A 288 -0.67 13.86 15.66
CA SER A 288 -0.99 15.11 16.37
C SER A 288 -0.42 16.36 15.72
N THR A 289 0.56 16.22 14.83
CA THR A 289 1.16 17.33 14.06
C THR A 289 0.78 17.33 12.57
N GLY A 290 -0.28 16.59 12.17
CA GLY A 290 -0.77 16.57 10.78
C GLY A 290 -0.03 15.61 9.83
N GLY A 291 0.66 14.60 10.37
CA GLY A 291 1.34 13.52 9.63
C GLY A 291 0.89 12.13 10.08
N GLY A 292 1.63 11.06 9.77
CA GLY A 292 1.47 9.73 10.38
C GLY A 292 0.30 8.88 9.85
N PHE A 293 -0.40 9.33 8.80
CA PHE A 293 -1.59 8.69 8.24
C PHE A 293 -1.29 7.93 6.93
N ARG A 294 -2.20 7.02 6.53
CA ARG A 294 -2.10 6.24 5.28
C ARG A 294 -0.82 5.43 5.21
N ASN A 295 -0.46 4.79 6.32
CA ASN A 295 0.68 3.88 6.35
C ASN A 295 0.19 2.44 6.47
N ASP A 296 0.82 1.56 5.71
CA ASP A 296 0.50 0.14 5.67
C ASP A 296 1.72 -0.65 6.15
N ALA A 297 1.61 -1.29 7.31
CA ALA A 297 2.67 -2.07 7.94
C ALA A 297 2.24 -3.52 8.17
N PHE A 298 3.04 -4.44 7.64
CA PHE A 298 2.83 -5.87 7.76
C PHE A 298 4.11 -6.53 8.25
N GLY A 299 4.17 -6.91 9.53
CA GLY A 299 5.33 -7.56 10.12
C GLY A 299 5.60 -7.12 11.56
N HIS A 300 6.51 -7.84 12.22
CA HIS A 300 7.04 -7.44 13.53
C HIS A 300 7.76 -6.10 13.41
N GLU A 301 7.29 -5.09 14.13
CA GLU A 301 7.87 -3.75 14.19
C GLU A 301 8.08 -3.06 12.82
N ALA A 302 7.29 -3.43 11.81
CA ALA A 302 7.25 -2.68 10.55
C ALA A 302 6.76 -1.24 10.83
N LEU A 303 7.49 -0.24 10.31
CA LEU A 303 7.20 1.19 10.49
C LEU A 303 7.10 1.63 11.97
N ALA A 304 7.71 0.90 12.91
CA ALA A 304 7.46 1.05 14.35
C ALA A 304 7.84 2.43 14.93
N SER A 305 8.80 3.15 14.33
CA SER A 305 9.25 4.48 14.77
C SER A 305 8.65 5.64 13.94
N THR A 306 7.65 5.37 13.11
CA THR A 306 6.98 6.42 12.32
C THR A 306 6.31 7.41 13.25
N THR A 307 6.57 8.70 13.09
CA THR A 307 5.87 9.77 13.81
C THR A 307 4.95 10.48 12.83
N THR A 308 5.50 11.33 11.97
CA THR A 308 4.74 12.15 11.01
C THR A 308 4.82 11.65 9.57
N GLY A 309 5.65 10.64 9.28
CA GLY A 309 5.71 10.04 7.96
C GLY A 309 4.37 9.45 7.52
N SER A 310 3.91 9.81 6.32
CA SER A 310 2.64 9.35 5.74
C SER A 310 2.88 8.63 4.41
N PHE A 311 1.91 7.83 3.96
CA PHE A 311 1.94 7.13 2.68
C PHE A 311 3.07 6.09 2.56
N ASN A 312 3.50 5.49 3.66
CA ASN A 312 4.55 4.47 3.65
C ASN A 312 3.97 3.06 3.64
N LEU A 313 4.60 2.17 2.88
CA LEU A 313 4.31 0.74 2.83
C LEU A 313 5.52 -0.04 3.35
N GLY A 314 5.39 -0.73 4.48
CA GLY A 314 6.42 -1.59 5.05
C GLY A 314 5.91 -3.02 5.17
N ILE A 315 6.49 -3.95 4.41
CA ILE A 315 6.17 -5.38 4.48
C ILE A 315 7.43 -6.15 4.82
N GLY A 316 7.43 -6.82 5.97
CA GLY A 316 8.57 -7.55 6.52
C GLY A 316 8.91 -7.09 7.93
N SER A 317 9.62 -7.93 8.68
CA SER A 317 10.08 -7.57 10.02
C SER A 317 11.03 -6.37 9.94
N ALA A 318 10.79 -5.35 10.76
CA ALA A 318 11.56 -4.11 10.82
C ALA A 318 11.69 -3.34 9.48
N ALA A 319 10.83 -3.59 8.49
CA ALA A 319 10.78 -2.76 7.29
C ALA A 319 10.43 -1.31 7.68
N LEU A 320 11.23 -0.34 7.21
CA LEU A 320 11.10 1.09 7.54
C LEU A 320 11.10 1.39 9.05
N PHE A 321 11.72 0.55 9.89
CA PHE A 321 11.64 0.66 11.36
C PHE A 321 11.94 2.07 11.89
N SER A 322 13.01 2.72 11.40
CA SER A 322 13.47 4.04 11.88
C SER A 322 12.88 5.22 11.11
N ASN A 323 11.97 4.99 10.16
CA ASN A 323 11.40 6.06 9.36
C ASN A 323 10.47 6.94 10.19
N THR A 324 10.95 8.07 10.69
CA THR A 324 10.16 9.00 11.52
C THR A 324 9.25 9.90 10.69
N THR A 325 9.81 10.56 9.67
CA THR A 325 9.16 11.66 8.94
C THR A 325 9.05 11.42 7.42
N GLY A 326 9.79 10.45 6.89
CA GLY A 326 9.82 10.15 5.47
C GLY A 326 8.45 9.74 4.96
N ILE A 327 8.10 10.21 3.76
CA ILE A 327 6.80 9.95 3.14
C ILE A 327 6.96 9.13 1.86
N LYS A 328 5.92 8.41 1.47
CA LYS A 328 5.86 7.70 0.17
C LYS A 328 6.97 6.63 -0.01
N ASN A 329 7.48 6.07 1.07
CA ASN A 329 8.44 4.98 0.98
C ASN A 329 7.74 3.64 0.82
N ALA A 330 8.29 2.75 0.00
CA ALA A 330 7.82 1.38 -0.16
C ALA A 330 8.96 0.39 0.11
N ALA A 331 8.84 -0.44 1.13
CA ALA A 331 9.84 -1.40 1.55
C ALA A 331 9.24 -2.80 1.67
N LEU A 332 9.78 -3.76 0.92
CA LEU A 332 9.39 -5.16 0.96
C LEU A 332 10.62 -6.03 1.27
N GLY A 333 10.67 -6.57 2.49
CA GLY A 333 11.74 -7.45 2.98
C GLY A 333 12.06 -7.23 4.46
N PHE A 334 12.80 -8.17 5.06
CA PHE A 334 13.35 -7.99 6.41
C PHE A 334 14.29 -6.78 6.41
N ALA A 335 14.08 -5.83 7.32
CA ALA A 335 14.91 -4.64 7.49
C ALA A 335 15.14 -3.80 6.20
N ALA A 336 14.25 -3.90 5.21
CA ALA A 336 14.31 -3.05 4.03
C ALA A 336 14.07 -1.58 4.44
N LEU A 337 14.95 -0.67 3.98
CA LEU A 337 14.96 0.76 4.33
C LEU A 337 14.92 1.04 5.85
N ILE A 338 15.52 0.17 6.66
CA ILE A 338 15.41 0.25 8.13
C ILE A 338 15.85 1.60 8.71
N ASN A 339 16.86 2.26 8.12
CA ASN A 339 17.39 3.54 8.59
C ASN A 339 16.88 4.76 7.79
N THR A 340 15.94 4.58 6.85
CA THR A 340 15.54 5.70 6.00
C THR A 340 14.82 6.78 6.78
N THR A 341 15.22 8.02 6.56
CA THR A 341 14.50 9.24 6.96
C THR A 341 14.00 10.02 5.75
N GLY A 342 14.45 9.63 4.55
CA GLY A 342 14.09 10.26 3.29
C GLY A 342 12.73 9.80 2.78
N SER A 343 12.32 10.37 1.66
CA SER A 343 11.00 10.21 1.06
C SER A 343 11.08 9.60 -0.33
N SER A 344 9.99 8.97 -0.77
CA SER A 344 9.85 8.39 -2.12
C SER A 344 10.89 7.30 -2.45
N ASN A 345 11.42 6.62 -1.43
CA ASN A 345 12.34 5.49 -1.62
C ASN A 345 11.57 4.18 -1.87
N THR A 346 12.10 3.33 -2.75
CA THR A 346 11.58 1.98 -3.00
C THR A 346 12.67 0.95 -2.72
N ALA A 347 12.39 -0.06 -1.91
CA ALA A 347 13.30 -1.15 -1.64
C ALA A 347 12.61 -2.51 -1.69
N LEU A 348 13.25 -3.45 -2.39
CA LEU A 348 12.77 -4.82 -2.57
C LEU A 348 13.90 -5.82 -2.28
N GLY A 349 13.81 -6.50 -1.14
CA GLY A 349 14.77 -7.53 -0.71
C GLY A 349 15.09 -7.49 0.78
N PHE A 350 15.71 -8.57 1.28
CA PHE A 350 16.32 -8.61 2.62
C PHE A 350 17.35 -7.49 2.74
N GLU A 351 17.23 -6.58 3.71
CA GLU A 351 18.15 -5.46 3.95
C GLU A 351 18.41 -4.54 2.73
N ALA A 352 17.47 -4.48 1.77
CA ALA A 352 17.59 -3.57 0.64
C ALA A 352 17.50 -2.11 1.12
N GLY A 353 18.44 -1.26 0.71
CA GLY A 353 18.52 0.16 1.10
C GLY A 353 18.80 0.37 2.59
N PHE A 354 19.49 -0.55 3.26
CA PHE A 354 19.69 -0.54 4.71
C PHE A 354 20.22 0.80 5.25
N SER A 355 21.24 1.37 4.61
CA SER A 355 21.88 2.64 5.00
C SER A 355 21.33 3.89 4.29
N ALA A 356 20.27 3.74 3.48
CA ALA A 356 19.72 4.83 2.67
C ALA A 356 19.03 5.88 3.54
N THR A 357 19.38 7.16 3.39
CA THR A 357 18.74 8.28 4.13
C THR A 357 18.26 9.44 3.26
N GLY A 358 18.64 9.49 1.98
CA GLY A 358 18.14 10.49 1.03
C GLY A 358 16.84 10.08 0.35
N ASP A 359 16.46 10.80 -0.71
CA ASP A 359 15.12 10.75 -1.31
C ASP A 359 15.13 10.07 -2.69
N GLY A 360 14.00 9.49 -3.11
CA GLY A 360 13.80 9.07 -4.50
C GLY A 360 14.64 7.88 -4.96
N ASN A 361 15.23 7.12 -4.03
CA ASN A 361 16.11 6.02 -4.38
C ASN A 361 15.35 4.71 -4.62
N VAL A 362 15.89 3.85 -5.48
CA VAL A 362 15.36 2.51 -5.78
C VAL A 362 16.42 1.45 -5.52
N TYR A 363 16.14 0.51 -4.62
CA TYR A 363 17.02 -0.60 -4.27
C TYR A 363 16.34 -1.94 -4.57
N ILE A 364 16.88 -2.72 -5.49
CA ILE A 364 16.32 -4.03 -5.88
C ILE A 364 17.37 -5.12 -5.69
N GLY A 365 17.08 -6.05 -4.77
CA GLY A 365 17.91 -7.20 -4.45
C GLY A 365 18.28 -7.26 -2.97
N ALA A 366 18.44 -8.48 -2.45
CA ALA A 366 18.87 -8.71 -1.07
C ALA A 366 20.25 -8.09 -0.81
N GLU A 367 20.42 -7.40 0.31
CA GLU A 367 21.67 -6.77 0.76
C GLU A 367 22.21 -5.73 -0.25
N MET A 368 21.33 -5.17 -1.08
CA MET A 368 21.69 -4.01 -1.90
C MET A 368 21.68 -2.79 -0.99
N ASP A 369 22.82 -2.50 -0.36
CA ASP A 369 22.92 -1.38 0.58
C ASP A 369 22.75 -0.03 -0.13
N GLY A 370 22.17 0.92 0.59
CA GLY A 370 22.09 2.31 0.15
C GLY A 370 23.29 3.11 0.63
N VAL A 371 23.44 4.32 0.10
CA VAL A 371 24.43 5.28 0.60
C VAL A 371 23.68 6.40 1.33
N ALA A 372 24.19 6.78 2.49
CA ALA A 372 23.59 7.84 3.28
C ALA A 372 23.64 9.18 2.53
N GLY A 373 22.49 9.87 2.47
CA GLY A 373 22.34 11.18 1.84
C GLY A 373 22.28 11.19 0.32
N GLU A 374 22.46 10.06 -0.37
CA GLU A 374 22.22 9.98 -1.81
C GLU A 374 20.73 10.06 -2.12
N SER A 375 20.40 10.78 -3.19
CA SER A 375 19.03 10.91 -3.69
C SER A 375 18.97 10.62 -5.18
N ASP A 376 17.82 10.16 -5.68
CA ASP A 376 17.53 9.90 -7.09
C ASP A 376 18.41 8.83 -7.75
N HIS A 377 18.89 7.84 -6.97
CA HIS A 377 19.70 6.72 -7.49
C HIS A 377 18.89 5.42 -7.63
N THR A 378 19.24 4.62 -8.63
CA THR A 378 18.68 3.27 -8.81
C THR A 378 19.78 2.22 -8.78
N TYR A 379 19.69 1.30 -7.82
CA TYR A 379 20.58 0.16 -7.66
C TYR A 379 19.81 -1.14 -7.85
N ILE A 380 20.24 -1.95 -8.83
CA ILE A 380 19.70 -3.29 -9.07
C ILE A 380 20.85 -4.28 -8.91
N LYS A 381 20.74 -5.19 -7.95
CA LYS A 381 21.77 -6.19 -7.66
C LYS A 381 22.01 -7.09 -8.88
N ASN A 382 23.28 -7.48 -9.09
CA ASN A 382 23.78 -8.39 -10.13
C ASN A 382 23.88 -7.84 -11.57
N ILE A 383 23.41 -6.62 -11.87
CA ILE A 383 23.53 -6.05 -13.23
C ILE A 383 24.99 -5.80 -13.65
N ASN A 384 25.87 -5.52 -12.68
CA ASN A 384 27.29 -5.24 -12.89
C ASN A 384 28.19 -6.49 -12.82
N ASN A 385 27.68 -7.60 -12.28
CA ASN A 385 28.46 -8.82 -12.04
C ASN A 385 28.26 -9.88 -13.12
N THR A 386 27.33 -9.68 -14.05
CA THR A 386 26.99 -10.65 -15.09
C THR A 386 27.53 -10.20 -16.44
N THR A 387 28.55 -10.90 -16.96
CA THR A 387 29.07 -10.65 -18.31
C THR A 387 28.17 -11.30 -19.37
N VAL A 388 27.89 -10.58 -20.46
CA VAL A 388 27.12 -11.10 -21.62
C VAL A 388 28.08 -11.31 -22.80
N SER A 389 28.03 -12.49 -23.45
CA SER A 389 28.88 -12.82 -24.61
C SER A 389 28.13 -12.68 -25.94
N GLY A 390 28.70 -11.93 -26.90
CA GLY A 390 28.21 -11.80 -28.28
C GLY A 390 27.93 -10.35 -28.68
N GLY A 391 28.53 -9.87 -29.78
CA GLY A 391 28.47 -8.47 -30.23
C GLY A 391 27.12 -7.96 -30.75
N GLY A 392 26.03 -8.68 -30.47
CA GLY A 392 24.65 -8.32 -30.78
C GLY A 392 23.82 -8.02 -29.53
N THR A 393 24.44 -7.50 -28.47
CA THR A 393 23.72 -7.09 -27.27
C THR A 393 22.83 -5.89 -27.57
N ASP A 394 21.52 -6.06 -27.52
CA ASP A 394 20.58 -4.94 -27.48
C ASP A 394 20.90 -4.10 -26.24
N THR A 395 21.38 -2.88 -26.46
CA THR A 395 21.66 -1.93 -25.40
C THR A 395 20.34 -1.41 -24.83
N VAL A 396 20.17 -1.52 -23.51
CA VAL A 396 19.09 -0.81 -22.84
C VAL A 396 19.38 0.69 -22.93
N THR A 397 18.44 1.45 -23.48
CA THR A 397 18.50 2.91 -23.58
C THR A 397 17.41 3.55 -22.73
N VAL A 398 17.62 4.81 -22.36
CA VAL A 398 16.64 5.62 -21.61
C VAL A 398 16.22 6.80 -22.47
N ASN A 399 14.92 7.01 -22.63
CA ASN A 399 14.43 8.27 -23.12
C ASN A 399 14.48 9.32 -22.01
N LEU A 400 15.41 10.28 -22.09
CA LEU A 400 15.63 11.31 -21.07
C LEU A 400 14.44 12.25 -20.83
N SER A 401 13.48 12.34 -21.77
CA SER A 401 12.30 13.18 -21.58
C SER A 401 11.16 12.46 -20.83
N THR A 402 11.09 11.13 -20.92
CA THR A 402 9.99 10.34 -20.33
C THR A 402 10.44 9.35 -19.26
N GLY A 403 11.74 9.07 -19.13
CA GLY A 403 12.28 8.02 -18.27
C GLY A 403 12.08 6.60 -18.81
N LEU A 404 11.56 6.43 -20.03
CA LEU A 404 11.24 5.11 -20.58
C LEU A 404 12.51 4.32 -20.90
N LEU A 405 12.67 3.14 -20.27
CA LEU A 405 13.64 2.13 -20.67
C LEU A 405 13.19 1.44 -21.97
N GLY A 406 14.12 1.21 -22.89
CA GLY A 406 13.85 0.52 -24.15
C GLY A 406 15.12 0.06 -24.85
N HIS A 407 15.04 -0.17 -26.15
CA HIS A 407 16.20 -0.48 -26.99
C HIS A 407 16.11 0.27 -28.32
N LEU A 408 17.24 0.45 -28.99
CA LEU A 408 17.27 1.11 -30.30
C LEU A 408 16.76 0.15 -31.39
N SER A 409 16.06 0.70 -32.38
CA SER A 409 15.59 -0.03 -33.57
C SER A 409 15.87 0.79 -34.82
N SER A 410 16.32 0.10 -35.89
CA SER A 410 16.69 0.72 -37.17
C SER A 410 16.00 0.06 -38.37
N SER A 411 15.06 -0.86 -38.12
CA SER A 411 14.34 -1.58 -39.18
C SER A 411 13.53 -0.63 -40.05
N ARG A 412 13.49 -0.90 -41.36
CA ARG A 412 12.66 -0.17 -42.34
C ARG A 412 11.18 -0.09 -41.93
N ARG A 413 10.69 -1.06 -41.15
CA ARG A 413 9.30 -1.08 -40.65
C ARG A 413 8.95 0.12 -39.77
N TYR A 414 9.95 0.77 -39.16
CA TYR A 414 9.76 1.87 -38.22
C TYR A 414 10.27 3.21 -38.80
N LYS A 415 10.44 3.31 -40.13
CA LYS A 415 11.00 4.50 -40.79
C LYS A 415 10.15 4.91 -42.00
N GLU A 416 9.98 6.21 -42.16
CA GLU A 416 9.36 6.88 -43.30
C GLU A 416 10.30 7.96 -43.87
N ASP A 417 9.98 8.52 -45.05
CA ASP A 417 10.75 9.60 -45.70
C ASP A 417 12.26 9.36 -45.85
N ILE A 418 12.66 8.13 -46.21
CA ILE A 418 14.06 7.73 -46.37
C ILE A 418 14.66 8.35 -47.65
N GLN A 419 15.59 9.30 -47.50
CA GLN A 419 16.29 9.97 -48.61
C GLN A 419 17.83 10.03 -48.38
N PRO A 420 18.64 10.25 -49.43
CA PRO A 420 20.08 10.54 -49.29
C PRO A 420 20.33 11.77 -48.41
N MET A 421 21.46 11.76 -47.68
CA MET A 421 21.77 12.81 -46.70
C MET A 421 22.36 14.08 -47.33
N ASP A 422 22.83 14.01 -48.58
CA ASP A 422 23.39 15.12 -49.37
C ASP A 422 24.19 16.11 -48.52
N ASN A 423 23.88 17.40 -48.53
CA ASN A 423 24.63 18.42 -47.80
C ASN A 423 24.29 18.53 -46.31
N ALA A 424 23.33 17.76 -45.79
CA ALA A 424 22.93 17.84 -44.38
C ALA A 424 24.08 17.52 -43.42
N SER A 425 25.01 16.64 -43.83
CA SER A 425 26.20 16.30 -43.02
C SER A 425 27.33 17.32 -43.05
N GLN A 426 27.25 18.39 -43.85
CA GLN A 426 28.30 19.43 -43.89
C GLN A 426 28.36 20.27 -42.61
N ALA A 427 27.29 20.27 -41.81
CA ALA A 427 27.28 20.91 -40.48
C ALA A 427 28.39 20.37 -39.58
N LEU A 428 28.85 19.13 -39.80
CA LEU A 428 29.95 18.52 -39.06
C LEU A 428 31.26 19.31 -39.14
N PHE A 429 31.52 20.01 -40.25
CA PHE A 429 32.76 20.77 -40.43
C PHE A 429 32.88 21.98 -39.51
N ALA A 430 31.76 22.45 -38.93
CA ALA A 430 31.75 23.55 -37.98
C ALA A 430 31.89 23.09 -36.52
N LEU A 431 31.77 21.79 -36.24
CA LEU A 431 31.88 21.23 -34.88
C LEU A 431 33.31 21.34 -34.35
N LYS A 432 33.45 21.56 -33.04
CA LYS A 432 34.72 21.76 -32.35
C LYS A 432 34.94 20.69 -31.27
N PRO A 433 35.74 19.65 -31.54
CA PRO A 433 36.11 18.67 -30.52
C PRO A 433 36.91 19.32 -29.38
N VAL A 434 36.64 18.89 -28.16
CA VAL A 434 37.30 19.37 -26.94
C VAL A 434 37.74 18.20 -26.06
N THR A 435 38.67 18.50 -25.14
CA THR A 435 38.97 17.63 -24.00
C THR A 435 38.39 18.24 -22.73
N TYR A 436 37.82 17.43 -21.85
CA TYR A 436 37.21 17.91 -20.61
C TYR A 436 37.38 16.90 -19.48
N ARG A 437 37.02 17.33 -18.27
CA ARG A 437 36.86 16.46 -17.09
C ARG A 437 35.48 16.75 -16.54
N TYR A 438 34.72 15.72 -16.16
CA TYR A 438 33.46 15.90 -15.45
C TYR A 438 33.70 16.62 -14.13
N LYS A 439 32.67 17.25 -13.54
CA LYS A 439 32.80 17.85 -12.21
C LYS A 439 32.93 16.75 -11.13
N LYS A 440 33.54 17.05 -9.98
CA LYS A 440 33.83 16.06 -8.93
C LYS A 440 32.57 15.41 -8.35
N GLU A 441 31.45 16.10 -8.40
CA GLU A 441 30.16 15.59 -7.92
C GLU A 441 29.58 14.51 -8.85
N ILE A 442 30.02 14.47 -10.12
CA ILE A 442 29.58 13.50 -11.12
C ILE A 442 30.60 12.37 -11.26
N ASP A 443 31.88 12.72 -11.34
CA ASP A 443 32.99 11.77 -11.41
C ASP A 443 34.07 12.15 -10.40
N GLN A 444 34.16 11.34 -9.34
CA GLN A 444 35.18 11.52 -8.30
C GLN A 444 36.60 11.27 -8.83
N SER A 445 36.76 10.46 -9.89
CA SER A 445 38.08 10.17 -10.47
C SER A 445 38.66 11.33 -11.26
N GLN A 446 37.82 12.27 -11.71
CA GLN A 446 38.21 13.40 -12.56
C GLN A 446 38.96 12.94 -13.82
N SER A 447 38.54 11.85 -14.44
CA SER A 447 39.24 11.30 -15.60
C SER A 447 39.20 12.26 -16.80
N LEU A 448 40.28 12.28 -17.61
CA LEU A 448 40.31 13.11 -18.82
C LEU A 448 39.50 12.42 -19.91
N ASP A 449 38.58 13.16 -20.53
CA ASP A 449 37.71 12.67 -21.59
C ASP A 449 37.71 13.60 -22.82
N TYR A 450 37.15 13.11 -23.92
CA TYR A 450 37.14 13.74 -25.24
C TYR A 450 35.71 13.78 -25.78
N GLY A 451 35.30 14.89 -26.39
CA GLY A 451 33.94 14.97 -26.94
C GLY A 451 33.56 16.34 -27.47
N LEU A 452 32.26 16.60 -27.45
CA LEU A 452 31.64 17.85 -27.89
C LEU A 452 30.82 18.45 -26.74
N ILE A 453 30.73 19.78 -26.70
CA ILE A 453 29.83 20.50 -25.78
C ILE A 453 28.45 20.62 -26.43
N ALA A 454 27.42 20.11 -25.76
CA ALA A 454 26.09 19.97 -26.34
C ALA A 454 25.46 21.30 -26.76
N GLU A 455 25.71 22.36 -25.99
CA GLU A 455 25.24 23.72 -26.28
C GLU A 455 25.93 24.31 -27.52
N GLU A 456 27.22 24.05 -27.70
CA GLU A 456 27.97 24.49 -28.89
C GLU A 456 27.49 23.75 -30.15
N VAL A 457 27.22 22.44 -30.01
CA VAL A 457 26.61 21.64 -31.09
C VAL A 457 25.23 22.19 -31.46
N ALA A 458 24.40 22.53 -30.47
CA ALA A 458 23.05 23.04 -30.71
C ALA A 458 23.02 24.39 -31.44
N GLN A 459 24.07 25.22 -31.30
CA GLN A 459 24.20 26.48 -32.05
C GLN A 459 24.48 26.23 -33.55
N ILE A 460 25.12 25.11 -33.88
CA ILE A 460 25.50 24.74 -35.24
C ILE A 460 24.35 23.97 -35.92
N ASP A 461 23.85 22.92 -35.26
CA ASP A 461 22.67 22.17 -35.69
C ASP A 461 21.83 21.76 -34.46
N PRO A 462 20.68 22.43 -34.22
CA PRO A 462 19.80 22.12 -33.11
C PRO A 462 19.29 20.68 -33.09
N ASN A 463 19.23 19.99 -34.23
CA ASN A 463 18.73 18.61 -34.32
C ASN A 463 19.71 17.58 -33.75
N LEU A 464 20.98 17.95 -33.62
CA LEU A 464 22.03 17.11 -33.05
C LEU A 464 22.09 17.17 -31.51
N ALA A 465 21.34 18.08 -30.88
CA ALA A 465 21.23 18.14 -29.43
C ALA A 465 20.08 17.25 -28.92
N ILE A 466 20.29 16.62 -27.77
CA ILE A 466 19.29 15.90 -26.98
C ILE A 466 18.87 16.83 -25.85
N ARG A 467 17.56 16.92 -25.63
CA ARG A 467 16.97 17.71 -24.55
C ARG A 467 16.38 16.81 -23.47
N ASP A 468 16.48 17.26 -22.23
CA ASP A 468 15.85 16.61 -21.08
C ASP A 468 14.33 16.83 -21.05
N GLY A 469 13.65 16.27 -20.05
CA GLY A 469 12.20 16.46 -19.86
C GLY A 469 11.77 17.92 -19.56
N LYS A 470 12.72 18.81 -19.23
CA LYS A 470 12.49 20.25 -19.00
C LYS A 470 12.80 21.08 -20.25
N GLY A 471 13.22 20.46 -21.34
CA GLY A 471 13.60 21.11 -22.60
C GLY A 471 15.01 21.71 -22.62
N GLN A 472 15.81 21.48 -21.57
CA GLN A 472 17.21 21.93 -21.50
C GLN A 472 18.11 21.02 -22.33
N ILE A 473 19.18 21.56 -22.90
CA ILE A 473 20.15 20.78 -23.67
C ILE A 473 20.97 19.95 -22.68
N GLU A 474 21.00 18.63 -22.88
CA GLU A 474 21.63 17.68 -21.95
C GLU A 474 22.75 16.87 -22.61
N SER A 475 22.58 16.51 -23.89
CA SER A 475 23.51 15.60 -24.54
C SER A 475 23.56 15.81 -26.06
N VAL A 476 24.42 15.06 -26.74
CA VAL A 476 24.64 15.10 -28.19
C VAL A 476 24.21 13.78 -28.81
N ARG A 477 23.58 13.82 -29.98
CA ARG A 477 23.22 12.65 -30.79
C ARG A 477 24.45 12.06 -31.48
N TYR A 478 25.38 11.50 -30.71
CA TYR A 478 26.62 10.90 -31.25
C TYR A 478 26.36 9.82 -32.32
N ASN A 479 25.26 9.05 -32.21
CA ASN A 479 24.86 8.09 -33.23
C ASN A 479 24.53 8.77 -34.58
N ALA A 480 23.91 9.95 -34.57
CA ALA A 480 23.63 10.71 -35.79
C ALA A 480 24.93 11.28 -36.38
N ILE A 481 25.82 11.80 -35.53
CA ILE A 481 27.14 12.29 -35.94
C ILE A 481 27.94 11.18 -36.63
N ASN A 482 27.97 9.97 -36.08
CA ASN A 482 28.66 8.83 -36.68
C ASN A 482 28.09 8.47 -38.06
N ALA A 483 26.77 8.52 -38.23
CA ALA A 483 26.13 8.29 -39.53
C ALA A 483 26.43 9.42 -40.53
N MET A 484 26.46 10.68 -40.08
CA MET A 484 26.82 11.84 -40.90
C MET A 484 28.30 11.83 -41.30
N LEU A 485 29.19 11.42 -40.38
CA LEU A 485 30.63 11.24 -40.64
C LEU A 485 30.84 10.20 -41.73
N LEU A 486 30.08 9.10 -41.71
CA LEU A 486 30.12 8.09 -42.78
C LEU A 486 29.75 8.71 -44.14
N ASN A 487 28.74 9.60 -44.20
CA ASN A 487 28.38 10.27 -45.44
C ASN A 487 29.51 11.16 -45.97
N GLU A 488 30.11 12.00 -45.12
CA GLU A 488 31.24 12.85 -45.53
C GLU A 488 32.49 12.02 -45.90
N PHE A 489 32.77 10.95 -45.17
CA PHE A 489 33.83 10.00 -45.51
C PHE A 489 33.63 9.40 -46.90
N LEU A 490 32.40 8.96 -47.23
CA LEU A 490 32.07 8.40 -48.55
C LEU A 490 32.13 9.44 -49.67
N LYS A 491 31.93 10.73 -49.38
CA LYS A 491 32.12 11.81 -50.36
C LYS A 491 33.60 12.06 -50.61
N GLU A 492 34.40 12.19 -49.55
CA GLU A 492 35.84 12.40 -49.66
C GLU A 492 36.51 11.20 -50.32
N HIS A 493 36.08 9.97 -50.02
CA HIS A 493 36.57 8.77 -50.70
C HIS A 493 36.35 8.83 -52.22
N ARG A 494 35.16 9.24 -52.67
CA ARG A 494 34.86 9.43 -54.10
C ARG A 494 35.71 10.52 -54.74
N LYS A 495 35.89 11.67 -54.07
CA LYS A 495 36.79 12.73 -54.56
C LYS A 495 38.23 12.22 -54.72
N VAL A 496 38.71 11.39 -53.80
CA VAL A 496 40.04 10.77 -53.88
C VAL A 496 40.13 9.81 -55.07
N GLU A 497 39.11 9.00 -55.33
CA GLU A 497 39.06 8.13 -56.52
C GLU A 497 39.09 8.94 -57.83
N GLU A 498 38.31 10.01 -57.91
CA GLU A 498 38.28 10.93 -59.06
C GLU A 498 39.64 11.60 -59.29
N GLN A 499 40.27 12.10 -58.21
CA GLN A 499 41.62 12.66 -58.27
C GLN A 499 42.65 11.62 -58.72
N GLN A 500 42.55 10.37 -58.24
CA GLN A 500 43.44 9.30 -58.64
C GLN A 500 43.28 8.95 -60.14
N ALA A 501 42.06 8.97 -60.66
CA ALA A 501 41.79 8.81 -62.08
C ALA A 501 42.39 9.96 -62.91
N ALA A 502 42.19 11.21 -62.46
CA ALA A 502 42.79 12.38 -63.11
C ALA A 502 44.32 12.33 -63.11
N ILE A 503 44.94 11.91 -62.00
CA ILE A 503 46.39 11.71 -61.90
C ILE A 503 46.87 10.63 -62.88
N ALA A 504 46.12 9.54 -63.05
CA ALA A 504 46.45 8.50 -64.01
C ALA A 504 46.38 9.01 -65.46
N GLU A 505 45.37 9.80 -65.80
CA GLU A 505 45.25 10.46 -67.10
C GLU A 505 46.41 11.44 -67.35
N LEU A 506 46.72 12.30 -66.38
CA LEU A 506 47.87 13.21 -66.42
C LEU A 506 49.19 12.46 -66.65
N LYS A 507 49.41 11.34 -65.96
CA LYS A 507 50.60 10.48 -66.16
C LYS A 507 50.66 9.94 -67.60
N SER A 508 49.53 9.53 -68.17
CA SER A 508 49.44 9.08 -69.57
C SER A 508 49.82 10.20 -70.55
N VAL A 509 49.27 11.40 -70.37
CA VAL A 509 49.57 12.58 -71.20
C VAL A 509 51.06 12.93 -71.13
N VAL A 510 51.65 12.95 -69.94
CA VAL A 510 53.10 13.23 -69.76
C VAL A 510 53.95 12.17 -70.47
N ALA A 511 53.60 10.88 -70.36
CA ALA A 511 54.32 9.81 -71.06
C ALA A 511 54.23 9.98 -72.60
N GLN A 512 53.06 10.37 -73.11
CA GLN A 512 52.86 10.62 -74.54
C GLN A 512 53.64 11.85 -75.03
N GLN A 513 53.64 12.95 -74.27
CA GLN A 513 54.47 14.12 -74.57
C GLN A 513 55.97 13.78 -74.55
N HIS A 514 56.43 12.99 -73.59
CA HIS A 514 57.82 12.53 -73.54
C HIS A 514 58.21 11.75 -74.81
N LYS A 515 57.33 10.84 -75.26
CA LYS A 515 57.53 10.08 -76.50
C LYS A 515 57.56 10.99 -77.74
N GLN A 516 56.70 12.01 -77.80
CA GLN A 516 56.69 13.00 -78.88
C GLN A 516 57.96 13.85 -78.88
N PHE A 517 58.46 14.29 -77.72
CA PHE A 517 59.74 14.99 -77.62
C PHE A 517 60.91 14.13 -78.08
N GLN A 518 60.98 12.87 -77.66
CA GLN A 518 62.02 11.94 -78.12
C GLN A 518 61.97 11.75 -79.64
N ALA A 519 60.78 11.59 -80.21
CA ALA A 519 60.60 11.48 -81.66
C ALA A 519 61.03 12.76 -82.39
N ALA A 520 60.68 13.94 -81.88
CA ALA A 520 61.10 15.22 -82.44
C ALA A 520 62.63 15.41 -82.37
N ILE A 521 63.27 15.03 -81.27
CA ILE A 521 64.73 15.05 -81.12
C ILE A 521 65.40 14.08 -82.10
N ALA A 522 64.85 12.87 -82.26
CA ALA A 522 65.37 11.89 -83.21
C ALA A 522 65.25 12.38 -84.66
N GLU A 523 64.15 13.02 -85.01
CA GLU A 523 63.95 13.64 -86.32
C GLU A 523 64.91 14.80 -86.55
N GLN A 524 65.11 15.65 -85.53
CA GLN A 524 66.08 16.74 -85.59
C GLN A 524 67.53 16.23 -85.75
N ARG A 525 67.88 15.11 -85.08
CA ARG A 525 69.17 14.42 -85.27
C ARG A 525 69.34 13.92 -86.70
N LYS A 526 68.33 13.25 -87.27
CA LYS A 526 68.36 12.80 -88.67
C LYS A 526 68.55 13.96 -89.64
N GLN A 527 67.83 15.07 -89.43
CA GLN A 527 68.01 16.27 -90.24
C GLN A 527 69.42 16.87 -90.11
N PHE A 528 70.02 16.81 -88.91
CA PHE A 528 71.38 17.27 -88.67
C PHE A 528 72.42 16.37 -89.35
N GLU A 529 72.29 15.05 -89.23
CA GLU A 529 73.14 14.07 -89.92
C GLU A 529 73.05 14.20 -91.44
N ALA A 530 71.83 14.38 -91.97
CA ALA A 530 71.64 14.61 -93.40
C ALA A 530 72.34 15.91 -93.87
N ARG A 531 72.27 16.99 -93.08
CA ARG A 531 73.02 18.23 -93.36
C ARG A 531 74.53 18.02 -93.29
N LEU A 532 75.03 17.30 -92.29
CA LEU A 532 76.46 16.97 -92.15
C LEU A 532 76.96 16.17 -93.36
N ASN A 533 76.27 15.09 -93.74
CA ASN A 533 76.62 14.28 -94.91
C ASN A 533 76.61 15.13 -96.20
N GLN A 534 75.66 16.05 -96.34
CA GLN A 534 75.62 16.98 -97.46
C GLN A 534 76.79 17.97 -97.43
N GLN A 535 77.26 18.36 -96.24
CA GLN A 535 78.43 19.21 -96.04
C GLN A 535 79.72 18.45 -96.37
N ASP A 536 79.85 17.20 -95.93
CA ASP A 536 80.97 16.31 -96.25
C ASP A 536 81.05 16.03 -97.75
N ALA A 537 79.92 15.79 -98.42
CA ALA A 537 79.88 15.63 -99.88
C ALA A 537 80.35 16.90 -100.61
N LYS A 538 79.98 18.09 -100.12
CA LYS A 538 80.48 19.37 -100.65
C LYS A 538 81.98 19.53 -100.42
N ILE A 539 82.49 19.16 -99.24
CA ILE A 539 83.94 19.19 -98.93
C ILE A 539 84.69 18.23 -99.86
N GLN A 540 84.19 17.01 -100.07
CA GLN A 540 84.79 16.05 -100.98
C GLN A 540 84.84 16.60 -102.41
N THR A 541 83.77 17.21 -102.89
CA THR A 541 83.73 17.87 -104.20
C THR A 541 84.78 18.99 -104.32
N VAL A 542 85.01 19.74 -103.23
CA VAL A 542 86.07 20.76 -103.17
C VAL A 542 87.47 20.11 -103.17
N ASN A 543 87.67 19.04 -102.39
CA ASN A 543 88.93 18.29 -102.36
C ASN A 543 89.27 17.68 -103.73
N ASP A 544 88.29 17.08 -104.41
CA ASP A 544 88.46 16.52 -105.75
C ASP A 544 88.85 17.60 -106.76
N ARG A 545 88.26 18.81 -106.65
CA ARG A 545 88.67 20.00 -107.44
C ARG A 545 90.10 20.46 -107.12
N ILE A 546 90.54 20.34 -105.87
CA ILE A 546 91.91 20.68 -105.46
C ILE A 546 92.91 19.64 -105.98
N GLU A 547 92.59 18.34 -105.95
CA GLU A 547 93.44 17.29 -106.52
C GLU A 547 93.62 17.44 -108.03
N LEU A 548 92.57 17.83 -108.76
CA LEU A 548 92.64 18.19 -110.18
C LEU A 548 93.50 19.44 -110.48
N SER A 549 93.86 20.22 -109.45
CA SER A 549 94.69 21.43 -109.59
C SER A 549 96.17 21.24 -109.21
N LYS A 550 96.61 20.00 -108.88
CA LYS A 550 98.02 19.70 -108.60
C LYS A 550 98.85 19.71 -109.91
N PRO A 551 99.96 20.48 -110.01
CA PRO A 551 100.81 20.54 -111.20
C PRO A 551 101.68 19.27 -111.36
N ALA A 552 101.94 18.89 -112.62
CA ALA A 552 102.66 17.68 -113.02
C ALA A 552 104.12 17.61 -112.53
N ALA A 553 104.53 16.45 -112.02
CA ALA A 553 105.91 16.19 -111.60
C ALA A 553 106.82 15.89 -112.81
N GLN A 554 107.83 16.74 -113.02
CA GLN A 554 108.98 16.51 -113.91
C GLN A 554 110.01 15.62 -113.23
N VAL A 555 110.50 14.58 -113.92
CA VAL A 555 111.78 13.93 -113.59
C VAL A 555 112.61 13.76 -114.86
N VAL A 556 113.88 14.12 -114.71
CA VAL A 556 114.91 14.44 -115.71
C VAL A 556 115.66 13.18 -116.18
N VAL A 557 116.11 13.23 -117.43
CA VAL A 557 116.92 12.25 -118.18
C VAL A 557 118.35 12.16 -117.64
N GLU A 558 118.93 10.96 -117.52
CA GLU A 558 120.39 10.77 -117.66
C GLU A 558 120.75 9.41 -118.32
N ASN A 559 121.71 9.49 -119.24
CA ASN A 559 122.36 8.39 -119.97
C ASN A 559 123.45 7.72 -119.14
N HIS A 560 123.63 6.39 -119.24
CA HIS A 560 124.87 5.75 -119.74
C HIS A 560 124.88 4.22 -119.60
N ARG A 561 125.26 3.57 -120.72
CA ARG A 561 125.74 2.19 -120.95
C ARG A 561 124.76 1.03 -120.86
#